data_AF-A0A161M4X5-F1
#
_entry.id   AF-A0A161M4X5-F1
#
_cell.length_a   1.000
_cell.length_b   1.000
_cell.length_c   1.000
_cell.angle_alpha   90.00
_cell.angle_beta   90.00
_cell.angle_gamma   90.00
#
_symmetry.space_group_name_H-M   'P 1'
#
loop_
_entity.id
_entity.type
_entity.pdbx_description
1 polymer ?
#
loop_
_entity_poly.entity_id
_entity_poly.type
_entity_poly.pdbx_seq_one_letter_code
_entity_poly.pdbx_strand_id
1 'polypeptide(L)'
;PPNKPNGAIGRKVVVSTNIAETSLTIDGVVFVIDPGFAKQKVYNPRIRVESLLVSPISKASAQQRAGRAGRTRPGKCFRLYTEKAYKNEMQDNTYPEILRSNLGSVVLQLKKLGIDDLVHFDFMDPPAPETLMRALELLNYLAALDDDGNLTDLGAVMAEFPLDPQLAKLLITSCALNCSNEILSITAMLSVPQCFVRPNEAKKAADDAKMRFAHIDGDHLTLLNVYHAFKQNAEDPQWCYDNFRQLSIIEEW
;
A
#
# COMPACT_ATOMS: atom_id res chain seq x y z
N PRO A 1 -16.30 -22.08 -20.20
CA PRO A 1 -16.57 -22.56 -21.58
C PRO A 1 -15.22 -22.67 -22.31
N PRO A 2 -15.06 -23.61 -23.26
CA PRO A 2 -13.85 -23.68 -24.06
C PRO A 2 -13.74 -22.44 -24.97
N ASN A 3 -12.55 -21.83 -25.04
CA ASN A 3 -12.28 -20.66 -25.90
C ASN A 3 -12.21 -21.01 -27.40
N LYS A 4 -12.39 -22.29 -27.77
CA LYS A 4 -12.37 -22.79 -29.14
C LYS A 4 -13.52 -23.78 -29.37
N PRO A 5 -14.15 -23.83 -30.57
CA PRO A 5 -15.03 -24.93 -30.95
C PRO A 5 -14.24 -26.25 -30.83
N ASN A 6 -14.78 -27.24 -30.11
CA ASN A 6 -14.12 -28.51 -29.75
C ASN A 6 -12.87 -28.41 -28.85
N GLY A 7 -12.65 -27.29 -28.16
CA GLY A 7 -11.61 -27.18 -27.14
C GLY A 7 -11.95 -27.97 -25.87
N ALA A 8 -10.95 -28.54 -25.20
CA ALA A 8 -11.13 -29.14 -23.87
C ALA A 8 -11.70 -28.09 -22.90
N ILE A 9 -12.55 -28.53 -21.97
CA ILE A 9 -13.09 -27.67 -20.92
C ILE A 9 -11.91 -27.14 -20.10
N GLY A 10 -11.54 -25.87 -20.31
CA GLY A 10 -10.47 -25.21 -19.58
C GLY A 10 -10.88 -24.91 -18.14
N ARG A 11 -9.96 -25.09 -17.20
CA ARG A 11 -10.13 -24.65 -15.81
C ARG A 11 -9.57 -23.24 -15.65
N LYS A 12 -10.39 -22.32 -15.16
CA LYS A 12 -9.92 -20.99 -14.72
C LYS A 12 -9.08 -21.16 -13.45
N VAL A 13 -7.83 -20.73 -13.48
CA VAL A 13 -6.94 -20.66 -12.31
C VAL A 13 -6.67 -19.20 -12.02
N VAL A 14 -6.96 -18.77 -10.80
CA VAL A 14 -6.69 -17.40 -10.35
C VAL A 14 -5.56 -17.45 -9.35
N VAL A 15 -4.52 -16.65 -9.59
CA VAL A 15 -3.43 -16.41 -8.65
C VAL A 15 -3.66 -15.02 -8.07
N SER A 16 -3.86 -14.93 -6.75
CA SER A 16 -4.26 -13.69 -6.08
C SER A 16 -3.52 -13.48 -4.77
N THR A 17 -3.43 -12.22 -4.36
CA THR A 17 -3.02 -11.83 -3.00
C THR A 17 -4.20 -11.99 -2.02
N ASN A 18 -4.04 -11.47 -0.79
CA ASN A 18 -5.11 -11.36 0.20
C ASN A 18 -6.30 -10.50 -0.25
N ILE A 19 -6.26 -9.82 -1.40
CA ILE A 19 -7.42 -9.12 -1.99
C ILE A 19 -8.59 -10.09 -2.23
N ALA A 20 -8.31 -11.33 -2.65
CA ALA A 20 -9.35 -12.34 -2.86
C ALA A 20 -9.90 -12.94 -1.54
N GLU A 21 -9.23 -12.69 -0.41
CA GLU A 21 -9.59 -13.22 0.90
C GLU A 21 -10.83 -12.56 1.49
N THR A 22 -10.98 -11.26 1.31
CA THR A 22 -12.07 -10.44 1.88
C THR A 22 -12.83 -9.70 0.78
N SER A 23 -12.13 -8.90 -0.01
CA SER A 23 -12.71 -7.80 -0.81
C SER A 23 -13.33 -8.20 -2.14
N LEU A 24 -13.09 -9.42 -2.65
CA LEU A 24 -13.57 -9.79 -4.00
C LEU A 24 -14.24 -11.17 -4.06
N THR A 25 -15.42 -11.24 -4.66
CA THR A 25 -16.16 -12.48 -4.94
C THR A 25 -15.83 -12.95 -6.35
N ILE A 26 -15.06 -14.04 -6.47
CA ILE A 26 -14.80 -14.67 -7.76
C ILE A 26 -15.79 -15.82 -7.95
N ASP A 27 -16.64 -15.71 -8.96
CA ASP A 27 -17.60 -16.77 -9.25
C ASP A 27 -16.92 -18.05 -9.75
N GLY A 28 -17.51 -19.19 -9.35
CA GLY A 28 -17.09 -20.53 -9.73
C GLY A 28 -15.88 -21.11 -8.99
N VAL A 29 -15.38 -20.43 -7.95
CA VAL A 29 -14.25 -20.95 -7.14
C VAL A 29 -14.72 -22.11 -6.25
N VAL A 30 -14.15 -23.28 -6.49
CA VAL A 30 -14.40 -24.50 -5.69
C VAL A 30 -13.13 -25.17 -5.17
N PHE A 31 -11.97 -24.67 -5.59
CA PHE A 31 -10.67 -25.13 -5.13
C PHE A 31 -9.86 -23.92 -4.69
N VAL A 32 -9.34 -23.97 -3.46
CA VAL A 32 -8.41 -22.99 -2.92
C VAL A 32 -7.11 -23.71 -2.59
N ILE A 33 -5.98 -23.13 -2.99
CA ILE A 33 -4.64 -23.58 -2.60
C ILE A 33 -4.06 -22.47 -1.73
N ASP A 34 -3.84 -22.75 -0.45
CA ASP A 34 -3.42 -21.76 0.54
C ASP A 34 -1.98 -22.02 1.00
N PRO A 35 -1.00 -21.19 0.59
CA PRO A 35 0.37 -21.32 1.04
C PRO A 35 0.59 -20.89 2.49
N GLY A 36 -0.37 -20.22 3.14
CA GLY A 36 -0.27 -19.83 4.54
C GLY A 36 0.51 -18.54 4.83
N PHE A 37 0.79 -17.73 3.80
CA PHE A 37 1.52 -16.46 3.95
C PHE A 37 0.74 -15.25 3.43
N ALA A 38 1.07 -14.08 3.97
CA ALA A 38 0.66 -12.78 3.48
C ALA A 38 1.79 -11.75 3.67
N LYS A 39 1.78 -10.70 2.86
CA LYS A 39 2.61 -9.52 3.12
C LYS A 39 1.87 -8.62 4.12
N GLN A 40 2.52 -8.26 5.21
CA GLN A 40 1.98 -7.41 6.27
C GLN A 40 2.88 -6.21 6.50
N LYS A 41 2.26 -5.04 6.70
CA LYS A 41 2.98 -3.84 7.14
C LYS A 41 3.38 -4.01 8.60
N VAL A 42 4.65 -3.70 8.87
CA VAL A 42 5.24 -3.73 10.21
C VAL A 42 6.02 -2.43 10.39
N TYR A 43 5.66 -1.68 11.42
CA TYR A 43 6.34 -0.46 11.82
C TYR A 43 7.29 -0.71 12.99
N ASN A 44 8.53 -0.24 12.87
CA ASN A 44 9.50 -0.23 13.94
C ASN A 44 9.70 1.20 14.47
N PRO A 45 9.18 1.54 15.66
CA PRO A 45 9.22 2.91 16.18
C PRO A 45 10.63 3.39 16.55
N ARG A 46 11.57 2.47 16.84
CA ARG A 46 12.95 2.84 17.24
C ARG A 46 13.75 3.40 16.07
N ILE A 47 13.62 2.78 14.91
CA ILE A 47 14.31 3.20 13.68
C ILE A 47 13.42 4.04 12.76
N ARG A 48 12.12 4.20 13.11
CA ARG A 48 11.11 4.96 12.36
C ARG A 48 10.90 4.46 10.92
N VAL A 49 10.92 3.14 10.73
CA VAL A 49 10.76 2.50 9.42
C VAL A 49 9.50 1.63 9.39
N GLU A 50 8.67 1.82 8.36
CA GLU A 50 7.63 0.87 7.98
C GLU A 50 8.19 -0.09 6.92
N SER A 51 7.91 -1.39 7.07
CA SER A 51 8.38 -2.43 6.15
C SER A 51 7.26 -3.39 5.83
N LEU A 52 7.26 -3.90 4.60
CA LEU A 52 6.30 -4.90 4.15
C LEU A 52 6.96 -6.29 4.23
N LEU A 53 6.70 -7.01 5.31
CA LEU A 53 7.31 -8.31 5.58
C LEU A 53 6.37 -9.45 5.17
N VAL A 54 6.94 -10.55 4.69
CA VAL A 54 6.18 -11.79 4.47
C VAL A 54 6.04 -12.48 5.82
N SER A 55 4.81 -12.68 6.26
CA SER A 55 4.49 -13.27 7.55
C SER A 55 3.47 -14.40 7.40
N PRO A 56 3.48 -15.40 8.30
CA PRO A 56 2.42 -16.39 8.37
C PRO A 56 1.06 -15.73 8.59
N ILE A 57 0.00 -16.32 8.00
CA ILE A 57 -1.37 -15.84 8.22
C ILE A 57 -1.92 -16.31 9.58
N SER A 58 -2.96 -15.63 10.04
CA SER A 58 -3.73 -16.08 11.20
C SER A 58 -4.69 -17.23 10.85
N LYS A 59 -5.14 -17.97 11.87
CA LYS A 59 -6.17 -19.00 11.73
C LYS A 59 -7.47 -18.44 11.17
N ALA A 60 -7.84 -17.23 11.59
CA ALA A 60 -8.99 -16.49 11.04
C ALA A 60 -8.83 -16.23 9.53
N SER A 61 -7.66 -15.76 9.08
CA SER A 61 -7.36 -15.54 7.67
C SER A 61 -7.40 -16.85 6.85
N ALA A 62 -6.78 -17.91 7.36
CA ALA A 62 -6.84 -19.25 6.75
C ALA A 62 -8.27 -19.78 6.63
N GLN A 63 -9.15 -19.44 7.58
CA GLN A 63 -10.56 -19.82 7.54
C GLN A 63 -11.34 -19.01 6.49
N GLN A 64 -11.08 -17.70 6.38
CA GLN A 64 -11.65 -16.85 5.33
C GLN A 64 -11.25 -17.33 3.93
N ARG A 65 -9.98 -17.69 3.73
CA ARG A 65 -9.47 -18.28 2.48
C ARG A 65 -10.19 -19.58 2.15
N ALA A 66 -10.30 -20.49 3.11
CA ALA A 66 -11.02 -21.76 2.92
C ALA A 66 -12.50 -21.53 2.57
N GLY A 67 -13.15 -20.53 3.19
CA GLY A 67 -14.53 -20.14 2.91
C GLY A 67 -14.78 -19.71 1.46
N ARG A 68 -13.76 -19.25 0.72
CA ARG A 68 -13.90 -18.88 -0.69
C ARG A 68 -14.23 -20.06 -1.60
N ALA A 69 -13.82 -21.28 -1.24
CA ALA A 69 -14.12 -22.49 -2.01
C ALA A 69 -15.58 -22.96 -1.86
N GLY A 70 -16.31 -22.51 -0.82
CA GLY A 70 -17.61 -23.06 -0.44
C GLY A 70 -18.82 -22.18 -0.78
N ARG A 71 -18.64 -21.12 -1.57
CA ARG A 71 -19.70 -20.09 -1.74
C ARG A 71 -20.84 -20.50 -2.66
N THR A 72 -20.53 -21.18 -3.76
CA THR A 72 -21.54 -21.52 -4.78
C THR A 72 -21.93 -22.99 -4.74
N ARG A 73 -21.01 -23.87 -4.33
CA ARG A 73 -21.20 -25.31 -4.20
C ARG A 73 -20.10 -25.88 -3.30
N PRO A 74 -20.22 -27.15 -2.84
CA PRO A 74 -19.16 -27.79 -2.06
C PRO A 74 -17.80 -27.71 -2.76
N GLY A 75 -16.79 -27.24 -2.03
CA GLY A 75 -15.43 -27.06 -2.52
C GLY A 75 -14.38 -27.67 -1.59
N LYS A 76 -13.11 -27.58 -1.99
CA LYS A 76 -11.96 -28.08 -1.23
C LYS A 76 -10.91 -26.99 -1.05
N CYS A 77 -10.33 -26.93 0.15
CA CYS A 77 -9.19 -26.07 0.46
C CYS A 77 -7.96 -26.94 0.73
N PHE A 78 -6.89 -26.71 -0.03
CA PHE A 78 -5.60 -27.38 0.12
C PHE A 78 -4.63 -26.42 0.82
N ARG A 79 -4.39 -26.66 2.10
CA ARG A 79 -3.41 -25.90 2.90
C ARG A 79 -2.03 -26.51 2.71
N LEU A 80 -1.03 -25.72 2.31
CA LEU A 80 0.35 -26.19 2.07
C LEU A 80 1.21 -26.17 3.34
N TYR A 81 0.58 -26.34 4.50
CA TYR A 81 1.19 -26.35 5.82
C TYR A 81 0.56 -27.45 6.67
N THR A 82 1.30 -27.93 7.67
CA THR A 82 0.84 -29.04 8.52
C THR A 82 -0.26 -28.60 9.48
N GLU A 83 -1.09 -29.54 9.90
CA GLU A 83 -2.09 -29.29 10.96
C GLU A 83 -1.44 -28.85 12.28
N LYS A 84 -0.24 -29.37 12.57
CA LYS A 84 0.55 -28.95 13.74
C LYS A 84 0.92 -27.47 13.65
N ALA A 85 1.43 -27.01 12.50
CA ALA A 85 1.76 -25.60 12.29
C ALA A 85 0.50 -24.72 12.40
N TYR A 86 -0.62 -25.16 11.80
CA TYR A 86 -1.89 -24.45 11.93
C TYR A 86 -2.34 -24.27 13.38
N LYS A 87 -2.20 -25.31 14.23
CA LYS A 87 -2.65 -25.27 15.63
C LYS A 87 -1.71 -24.50 16.54
N ASN A 88 -0.40 -24.68 16.37
CA ASN A 88 0.61 -24.27 17.35
C ASN A 88 1.44 -23.05 16.94
N GLU A 89 1.61 -22.80 15.64
CA GLU A 89 2.49 -21.73 15.13
C GLU A 89 1.71 -20.52 14.62
N MET A 90 0.49 -20.73 14.11
CA MET A 90 -0.37 -19.64 13.63
C MET A 90 -1.15 -18.99 14.77
N GLN A 91 -1.19 -17.66 14.76
CA GLN A 91 -2.00 -16.86 15.67
C GLN A 91 -3.48 -17.00 15.35
N ASP A 92 -4.36 -16.89 16.35
CA ASP A 92 -5.81 -17.02 16.13
C ASP A 92 -6.33 -15.90 15.24
N ASN A 93 -5.96 -14.66 15.56
CA ASN A 93 -6.35 -13.44 14.84
C ASN A 93 -5.12 -12.67 14.37
N THR A 94 -5.30 -11.90 13.30
CA THR A 94 -4.27 -10.97 12.83
C THR A 94 -4.24 -9.76 13.76
N TYR A 95 -3.03 -9.27 14.13
CA TYR A 95 -2.91 -8.06 14.92
C TYR A 95 -3.61 -6.86 14.24
N PRO A 96 -4.32 -6.02 15.03
CA PRO A 96 -4.89 -4.76 14.57
C PRO A 96 -3.86 -3.86 13.89
N GLU A 97 -4.30 -3.10 12.89
CA GLU A 97 -3.42 -2.22 12.10
C GLU A 97 -2.78 -1.11 12.96
N ILE A 98 -3.52 -0.57 13.94
CA ILE A 98 -3.04 0.46 14.86
C ILE A 98 -1.80 0.02 15.66
N LEU A 99 -1.62 -1.28 15.90
CA LEU A 99 -0.47 -1.81 16.63
C LEU A 99 0.77 -2.03 15.77
N ARG A 100 0.65 -1.93 14.43
CA ARG A 100 1.69 -2.36 13.49
C ARG A 100 2.00 -1.34 12.39
N SER A 101 1.38 -0.18 12.41
CA SER A 101 1.54 0.87 11.40
C SER A 101 2.02 2.18 12.01
N ASN A 102 2.56 3.07 11.17
CA ASN A 102 2.91 4.43 11.58
C ASN A 102 1.63 5.22 11.91
N LEU A 103 1.61 5.91 13.05
CA LEU A 103 0.45 6.65 13.54
C LEU A 103 0.47 8.15 13.21
N GLY A 104 1.46 8.65 12.46
CA GLY A 104 1.58 10.09 12.15
C GLY A 104 0.30 10.70 11.57
N SER A 105 -0.28 10.08 10.55
CA SER A 105 -1.52 10.55 9.91
C SER A 105 -2.72 10.45 10.85
N VAL A 106 -2.81 9.37 11.65
CA VAL A 106 -3.89 9.15 12.62
C VAL A 106 -3.83 10.20 13.73
N VAL A 107 -2.65 10.44 14.31
CA VAL A 107 -2.46 11.43 15.38
C VAL A 107 -2.78 12.83 14.88
N LEU A 108 -2.38 13.18 13.64
CA LEU A 108 -2.72 14.47 13.04
C LEU A 108 -4.24 14.65 12.91
N GLN A 109 -4.95 13.62 12.48
CA GLN A 109 -6.41 13.65 12.39
C GLN A 109 -7.09 13.74 13.76
N LEU A 110 -6.62 12.99 14.76
CA LEU A 110 -7.15 13.06 16.12
C LEU A 110 -6.98 14.47 16.72
N LYS A 111 -5.81 15.07 16.52
CA LYS A 111 -5.54 16.46 16.95
C LYS A 111 -6.44 17.46 16.23
N LYS A 112 -6.68 17.29 14.93
CA LYS A 112 -7.64 18.10 14.16
C LYS A 112 -9.08 17.98 14.68
N LEU A 113 -9.47 16.82 15.20
CA LEU A 113 -10.77 16.59 15.83
C LEU A 113 -10.88 17.20 17.24
N GLY A 114 -9.82 17.80 17.78
CA GLY A 114 -9.79 18.40 19.12
C GLY A 114 -9.53 17.39 20.24
N ILE A 115 -8.92 16.24 19.92
CA ILE A 115 -8.53 15.23 20.92
C ILE A 115 -7.09 15.50 21.34
N ASP A 116 -6.92 16.08 22.53
CA ASP A 116 -5.61 16.40 23.07
C ASP A 116 -4.97 15.29 23.89
N ASP A 117 -5.77 14.59 24.69
CA ASP A 117 -5.32 13.47 25.51
C ASP A 117 -5.34 12.16 24.72
N LEU A 118 -4.29 11.96 23.93
CA LEU A 118 -4.11 10.74 23.14
C LEU A 118 -3.76 9.52 24.00
N VAL A 119 -3.30 9.73 25.24
CA VAL A 119 -2.88 8.64 26.15
C VAL A 119 -4.11 7.96 26.75
N HIS A 120 -5.12 8.74 27.12
CA HIS A 120 -6.38 8.23 27.67
C HIS A 120 -7.50 8.12 26.64
N PHE A 121 -7.18 8.29 25.36
CA PHE A 121 -8.15 8.07 24.29
C PHE A 121 -8.58 6.60 24.25
N ASP A 122 -9.89 6.36 24.11
CA ASP A 122 -10.50 5.04 24.19
C ASP A 122 -10.29 4.23 22.89
N PHE A 123 -9.05 3.79 22.67
CA PHE A 123 -8.73 2.85 21.60
C PHE A 123 -9.20 1.44 21.95
N MET A 124 -9.84 0.76 20.98
CA MET A 124 -10.19 -0.67 21.12
C MET A 124 -8.96 -1.54 21.46
N ASP A 125 -7.86 -1.27 20.78
CA ASP A 125 -6.55 -1.85 21.04
C ASP A 125 -5.52 -0.70 21.12
N PRO A 126 -5.12 -0.26 22.32
CA PRO A 126 -4.26 0.91 22.46
C PRO A 126 -2.85 0.63 21.91
N PRO A 127 -2.30 1.53 21.07
CA PRO A 127 -0.94 1.40 20.58
C PRO A 127 0.10 1.57 21.70
N ALA A 128 1.31 1.07 21.47
CA ALA A 128 2.41 1.26 22.40
C ALA A 128 2.68 2.78 22.60
N PRO A 129 2.89 3.25 23.84
CA PRO A 129 3.17 4.66 24.11
C PRO A 129 4.36 5.22 23.31
N GLU A 130 5.39 4.39 23.07
CA GLU A 130 6.53 4.74 22.24
C GLU A 130 6.10 5.12 20.80
N THR A 131 5.16 4.38 20.20
CA THR A 131 4.66 4.65 18.84
C THR A 131 3.91 5.99 18.77
N LEU A 132 3.06 6.29 19.76
CA LEU A 132 2.37 7.58 19.84
C LEU A 132 3.35 8.74 20.03
N MET A 133 4.34 8.57 20.92
CA MET A 133 5.38 9.57 21.15
C MET A 133 6.17 9.85 19.86
N ARG A 134 6.53 8.83 19.08
CA ARG A 134 7.21 9.01 17.78
C ARG A 134 6.36 9.75 16.76
N ALA A 135 5.05 9.50 16.74
CA ALA A 135 4.14 10.22 15.87
C ALA A 135 4.04 11.71 16.24
N LEU A 136 3.92 12.02 17.54
CA LEU A 136 3.93 13.40 18.04
C LEU A 136 5.25 14.12 17.73
N GLU A 137 6.39 13.47 17.99
CA GLU A 137 7.72 13.99 17.64
C GLU A 137 7.82 14.31 16.14
N LEU A 138 7.39 13.38 15.27
CA LEU A 138 7.37 13.59 13.82
C LEU A 138 6.54 14.81 13.43
N LEU A 139 5.34 14.95 13.98
CA LEU A 139 4.46 16.08 13.65
C LEU A 139 5.01 17.41 14.17
N ASN A 140 5.67 17.41 15.34
CA ASN A 140 6.38 18.59 15.83
C ASN A 140 7.55 18.96 14.88
N TYR A 141 8.36 18.00 14.44
CA TYR A 141 9.43 18.26 13.47
C TYR A 141 8.94 18.81 12.13
N LEU A 142 7.72 18.46 11.70
CA LEU A 142 7.10 18.99 10.49
C LEU A 142 6.47 20.38 10.71
N ALA A 143 6.49 20.89 11.94
CA ALA A 143 5.79 22.07 12.43
C ALA A 143 4.26 21.97 12.29
N ALA A 144 3.72 20.75 12.26
CA ALA A 144 2.29 20.50 12.30
C ALA A 144 1.73 20.65 13.72
N LEU A 145 2.56 20.38 14.73
CA LEU A 145 2.29 20.68 16.13
C LEU A 145 3.29 21.74 16.62
N ASP A 146 2.91 22.49 17.66
CA ASP A 146 3.83 23.33 18.43
C ASP A 146 4.50 22.55 19.58
N ASP A 147 5.40 23.20 20.31
CA ASP A 147 6.13 22.60 21.43
C ASP A 147 5.24 22.21 22.62
N ASP A 148 4.04 22.81 22.71
CA ASP A 148 3.01 22.50 23.70
C ASP A 148 2.09 21.35 23.23
N GLY A 149 2.26 20.87 21.99
CA GLY A 149 1.50 19.78 21.38
C GLY A 149 0.14 20.20 20.80
N ASN A 150 -0.10 21.48 20.58
CA ASN A 150 -1.29 22.00 19.91
C ASN A 150 -1.12 22.00 18.39
N LEU A 151 -2.24 21.89 17.67
CA LEU A 151 -2.25 21.93 16.22
C LEU A 151 -1.98 23.35 15.70
N THR A 152 -0.97 23.50 14.84
CA THR A 152 -0.66 24.78 14.19
C THR A 152 -1.56 25.04 12.99
N ASP A 153 -1.60 26.27 12.46
CA ASP A 153 -2.32 26.57 11.20
C ASP A 153 -1.82 25.70 10.04
N LEU A 154 -0.51 25.46 9.98
CA LEU A 154 0.10 24.55 9.02
C LEU A 154 -0.40 23.12 9.22
N GLY A 155 -0.40 22.62 10.47
CA GLY A 155 -0.92 21.29 10.79
C GLY A 155 -2.40 21.14 10.44
N ALA A 156 -3.19 22.20 10.67
CA ALA A 156 -4.60 22.24 10.32
C ALA A 156 -4.84 22.13 8.81
N VAL A 157 -3.97 22.74 7.98
CA VAL A 157 -3.98 22.60 6.53
C VAL A 157 -3.46 21.23 6.10
N MET A 158 -2.39 20.71 6.72
CA MET A 158 -1.86 19.37 6.44
C MET A 158 -2.91 18.28 6.67
N ALA A 159 -3.74 18.41 7.70
CA ALA A 159 -4.80 17.46 8.03
C ALA A 159 -5.93 17.36 6.98
N GLU A 160 -6.07 18.37 6.11
CA GLU A 160 -7.06 18.35 5.01
C GLU A 160 -6.60 17.49 3.82
N PHE A 161 -5.30 17.22 3.69
CA PHE A 161 -4.77 16.39 2.62
C PHE A 161 -4.88 14.89 2.96
N PRO A 162 -5.35 14.04 2.04
CA PRO A 162 -5.36 12.59 2.21
C PRO A 162 -3.97 11.98 1.93
N LEU A 163 -2.93 12.59 2.49
CA LEU A 163 -1.53 12.26 2.26
C LEU A 163 -0.83 12.00 3.60
N ASP A 164 0.29 11.29 3.56
CA ASP A 164 1.19 11.22 4.71
C ASP A 164 1.68 12.64 5.09
N PRO A 165 1.83 12.96 6.39
CA PRO A 165 2.21 14.31 6.85
C PRO A 165 3.47 14.86 6.17
N GLN A 166 4.44 14.02 5.85
CA GLN A 166 5.66 14.43 5.16
C GLN A 166 5.39 14.91 3.73
N LEU A 167 4.53 14.22 3.00
CA LEU A 167 4.13 14.58 1.64
C LEU A 167 3.22 15.81 1.64
N ALA A 168 2.30 15.91 2.60
CA ALA A 168 1.47 17.10 2.77
C ALA A 168 2.34 18.34 3.04
N LYS A 169 3.32 18.24 3.95
CA LYS A 169 4.27 19.33 4.23
C LYS A 169 5.07 19.73 2.99
N LEU A 170 5.56 18.75 2.23
CA LEU A 170 6.30 18.97 0.99
C LEU A 170 5.46 19.76 -0.01
N LEU A 171 4.21 19.35 -0.23
CA LEU A 171 3.29 20.01 -1.15
C LEU A 171 2.97 21.45 -0.72
N ILE A 172 2.67 21.68 0.55
CA ILE A 172 2.38 23.04 1.06
C ILE A 172 3.60 23.96 0.93
N THR A 173 4.80 23.44 1.24
CA THR A 173 6.04 24.23 1.17
C THR A 173 6.41 24.57 -0.29
N SER A 174 6.07 23.70 -1.24
CA SER A 174 6.37 23.92 -2.66
C SER A 174 5.72 25.19 -3.24
N CYS A 175 4.58 25.62 -2.68
CA CYS A 175 3.93 26.87 -3.06
C CYS A 175 4.81 28.10 -2.77
N ALA A 176 5.55 28.10 -1.66
CA ALA A 176 6.46 29.18 -1.31
C ALA A 176 7.75 29.16 -2.15
N LEU A 177 8.12 28.01 -2.71
CA LEU A 177 9.32 27.81 -3.52
C LEU A 177 9.06 27.87 -5.04
N ASN A 178 7.82 28.15 -5.45
CA ASN A 178 7.38 28.22 -6.86
C ASN A 178 7.65 26.94 -7.67
N CYS A 179 7.54 25.76 -7.05
CA CYS A 179 7.74 24.45 -7.70
C CYS A 179 6.56 23.49 -7.46
N SER A 180 5.35 24.05 -7.31
CA SER A 180 4.17 23.26 -6.91
C SER A 180 3.72 22.25 -7.97
N ASN A 181 3.88 22.54 -9.26
CA ASN A 181 3.47 21.63 -10.32
C ASN A 181 4.34 20.35 -10.35
N GLU A 182 5.64 20.53 -10.21
CA GLU A 182 6.61 19.43 -10.18
C GLU A 182 6.43 18.59 -8.92
N ILE A 183 6.29 19.23 -7.75
CA ILE A 183 6.10 18.54 -6.48
C ILE A 183 4.74 17.83 -6.42
N LEU A 184 3.68 18.40 -6.99
CA LEU A 184 2.38 17.74 -7.09
C LEU A 184 2.50 16.45 -7.91
N SER A 185 3.17 16.52 -9.07
CA SER A 185 3.38 15.35 -9.95
C SER A 185 4.20 14.26 -9.24
N ILE A 186 5.28 14.64 -8.53
CA ILE A 186 6.10 13.70 -7.76
C ILE A 186 5.28 13.07 -6.63
N THR A 187 4.51 13.88 -5.89
CA THR A 187 3.69 13.41 -4.77
C THR A 187 2.61 12.43 -5.23
N ALA A 188 1.96 12.71 -6.37
CA ALA A 188 1.00 11.80 -6.99
C ALA A 188 1.66 10.45 -7.35
N MET A 189 2.82 10.49 -8.02
CA MET A 189 3.56 9.29 -8.42
C MET A 189 4.09 8.45 -7.24
N LEU A 190 4.34 9.07 -6.07
CA LEU A 190 4.74 8.37 -4.85
C LEU A 190 3.55 7.77 -4.08
N SER A 191 2.36 8.31 -4.26
CA SER A 191 1.15 7.87 -3.55
C SER A 191 0.55 6.60 -4.16
N VAL A 192 0.96 6.24 -5.38
CA VAL A 192 0.55 5.02 -6.08
C VAL A 192 1.62 3.94 -6.02
N PRO A 193 1.27 2.65 -6.25
CA PRO A 193 2.27 1.60 -6.38
C PRO A 193 3.26 1.90 -7.51
N GLN A 194 4.43 1.26 -7.49
CA GLN A 194 5.49 1.53 -8.46
C GLN A 194 5.02 1.29 -9.91
N CYS A 195 5.10 2.33 -10.76
CA CYS A 195 4.62 2.28 -12.15
C CYS A 195 5.52 1.47 -13.11
N PHE A 196 6.72 1.07 -12.68
CA PHE A 196 7.68 0.34 -13.50
C PHE A 196 7.37 -1.15 -13.53
N VAL A 197 7.19 -1.71 -14.74
CA VAL A 197 7.01 -3.15 -14.94
C VAL A 197 8.35 -3.76 -15.33
N ARG A 198 8.74 -4.87 -14.69
CA ARG A 198 10.00 -5.56 -14.99
C ARG A 198 9.78 -7.06 -15.19
N PRO A 199 9.30 -7.50 -16.37
CA PRO A 199 9.05 -8.91 -16.66
C PRO A 199 10.34 -9.73 -16.63
N ASN A 200 10.27 -10.98 -16.16
CA ASN A 200 11.45 -11.83 -16.04
C ASN A 200 12.14 -12.13 -17.37
N GLU A 201 11.35 -12.23 -18.44
CA GLU A 201 11.82 -12.54 -19.81
C GLU A 201 12.47 -11.33 -20.50
N ALA A 202 12.06 -10.11 -20.12
CA ALA A 202 12.43 -8.86 -20.77
C ALA A 202 13.20 -7.90 -19.85
N LYS A 203 13.88 -8.41 -18.81
CA LYS A 203 14.55 -7.59 -17.77
C LYS A 203 15.46 -6.51 -18.36
N LYS A 204 16.31 -6.88 -19.32
CA LYS A 204 17.26 -5.95 -19.94
C LYS A 204 16.55 -4.82 -20.69
N ALA A 205 15.54 -5.15 -21.49
CA ALA A 205 14.77 -4.16 -22.22
C ALA A 205 14.00 -3.21 -21.28
N ALA A 206 13.44 -3.73 -20.18
CA ALA A 206 12.77 -2.92 -19.16
C ALA A 206 13.74 -1.99 -18.43
N ASP A 207 14.94 -2.46 -18.11
CA ASP A 207 15.99 -1.67 -17.48
C ASP A 207 16.49 -0.56 -18.44
N ASP A 208 16.75 -0.88 -19.70
CA ASP A 208 17.12 0.08 -20.74
C ASP A 208 16.02 1.14 -20.94
N ALA A 209 14.75 0.73 -20.97
CA ALA A 209 13.60 1.63 -21.08
C ALA A 209 13.45 2.53 -19.84
N LYS A 210 13.78 2.06 -18.63
CA LYS A 210 13.82 2.88 -17.42
C LYS A 210 14.96 3.92 -17.50
N MET A 211 16.14 3.51 -17.94
CA MET A 211 17.32 4.37 -18.03
C MET A 211 17.12 5.57 -18.97
N ARG A 212 16.25 5.46 -19.99
CA ARG A 212 15.90 6.60 -20.87
C ARG A 212 15.28 7.79 -20.14
N PHE A 213 14.63 7.56 -18.99
CA PHE A 213 13.98 8.61 -18.20
C PHE A 213 14.73 8.91 -16.90
N ALA A 214 15.82 8.18 -16.64
CA ALA A 214 16.60 8.32 -15.41
C ALA A 214 17.21 9.72 -15.33
N HIS A 215 17.02 10.37 -14.19
CA HIS A 215 17.63 11.65 -13.89
C HIS A 215 18.85 11.45 -12.97
N ILE A 216 19.95 12.16 -13.25
CA ILE A 216 21.20 12.03 -12.49
C ILE A 216 21.03 12.41 -11.02
N ASP A 217 20.19 13.41 -10.75
CA ASP A 217 19.94 13.92 -9.39
C ASP A 217 18.92 13.07 -8.59
N GLY A 218 18.35 12.00 -9.17
CA GLY A 218 17.65 10.97 -8.39
C GLY A 218 16.35 10.40 -8.97
N ASP A 219 15.79 9.43 -8.23
CA ASP A 219 14.60 8.68 -8.64
C ASP A 219 13.31 9.52 -8.65
N HIS A 220 13.18 10.52 -7.77
CA HIS A 220 12.01 11.40 -7.77
C HIS A 220 11.87 12.20 -9.07
N LEU A 221 12.98 12.72 -9.59
CA LEU A 221 13.00 13.41 -10.88
C LEU A 221 12.83 12.43 -12.05
N THR A 222 13.25 11.18 -11.87
CA THR A 222 12.95 10.10 -12.83
C THR A 222 11.43 9.86 -12.92
N LEU A 223 10.71 9.87 -11.79
CA LEU A 223 9.24 9.75 -11.78
C LEU A 223 8.58 10.94 -12.49
N LEU A 224 9.07 12.17 -12.24
CA LEU A 224 8.60 13.37 -12.91
C LEU A 224 8.79 13.29 -14.43
N ASN A 225 9.97 12.87 -14.89
CA ASN A 225 10.25 12.67 -16.31
C ASN A 225 9.32 11.65 -16.96
N VAL A 226 9.03 10.55 -16.27
CA VAL A 226 8.10 9.52 -16.76
C VAL A 226 6.69 10.08 -16.89
N TYR A 227 6.21 10.83 -15.89
CA TYR A 227 4.87 11.44 -15.92
C TYR A 227 4.75 12.48 -17.05
N HIS A 228 5.72 13.37 -17.19
CA HIS A 228 5.74 14.34 -18.28
C HIS A 228 5.80 13.67 -19.65
N ALA A 229 6.62 12.63 -19.81
CA ALA A 229 6.67 11.89 -21.06
C ALA A 229 5.34 11.20 -21.39
N PHE A 230 4.65 10.65 -20.39
CA PHE A 230 3.32 10.08 -20.57
C PHE A 230 2.31 11.12 -21.08
N LYS A 231 2.24 12.29 -20.43
CA LYS A 231 1.35 13.39 -20.83
C LYS A 231 1.70 13.95 -22.23
N GLN A 232 2.99 14.05 -22.56
CA GLN A 232 3.44 14.48 -23.89
C GLN A 232 3.08 13.49 -25.01
N ASN A 233 2.98 12.20 -24.69
CA ASN A 233 2.55 11.16 -25.62
C ASN A 233 1.02 10.95 -25.59
N ALA A 234 0.26 11.98 -25.19
CA ALA A 234 -1.20 12.00 -25.19
C ALA A 234 -1.84 10.83 -24.42
N GLU A 235 -1.19 10.39 -23.34
CA GLU A 235 -1.70 9.32 -22.46
C GLU A 235 -1.87 7.97 -23.18
N ASP A 236 -1.08 7.73 -24.24
CA ASP A 236 -1.21 6.54 -25.08
C ASP A 236 -0.94 5.23 -24.32
N PRO A 237 -1.93 4.31 -24.25
CA PRO A 237 -1.74 2.97 -23.69
C PRO A 237 -0.60 2.18 -24.33
N GLN A 238 -0.39 2.34 -25.64
CA GLN A 238 0.67 1.62 -26.37
C GLN A 238 2.04 2.13 -25.95
N TRP A 239 2.20 3.44 -25.75
CA TRP A 239 3.43 4.02 -25.21
C TRP A 239 3.80 3.45 -23.84
N CYS A 240 2.80 3.27 -22.95
CA CYS A 240 3.03 2.63 -21.66
C CYS A 240 3.53 1.19 -21.81
N TYR A 241 2.92 0.42 -22.71
CA TYR A 241 3.34 -0.96 -22.98
C TYR A 241 4.78 -1.03 -23.51
N ASP A 242 5.10 -0.23 -24.51
CA ASP A 242 6.43 -0.20 -25.16
C ASP A 242 7.53 0.28 -24.21
N ASN A 243 7.18 1.09 -23.20
CA ASN A 243 8.11 1.58 -22.19
C ASN A 243 8.10 0.77 -20.89
N PHE A 244 7.38 -0.34 -20.80
CA PHE A 244 7.25 -1.14 -19.57
C PHE A 244 6.71 -0.31 -18.39
N ARG A 245 5.60 0.38 -18.60
CA ARG A 245 4.85 1.16 -17.61
C ARG A 245 3.45 0.60 -17.42
N GLN A 246 2.99 0.62 -16.17
CA GLN A 246 1.65 0.18 -15.83
C GLN A 246 0.67 1.34 -16.03
N LEU A 247 -0.12 1.31 -17.10
CA LEU A 247 -1.08 2.37 -17.45
C LEU A 247 -2.04 2.67 -16.29
N SER A 248 -2.64 1.63 -15.70
CA SER A 248 -3.63 1.76 -14.62
C SER A 248 -3.12 2.49 -13.37
N ILE A 249 -1.80 2.53 -13.18
CA ILE A 249 -1.16 3.23 -12.05
C ILE A 249 -0.94 4.70 -12.38
N ILE A 250 -0.60 5.00 -13.64
CA ILE A 250 -0.32 6.36 -14.08
C ILE A 250 -1.63 7.13 -14.32
N GLU A 251 -2.69 6.46 -14.77
CA GLU A 251 -4.04 7.02 -14.94
C GLU A 251 -4.81 7.26 -13.63
N GLU A 252 -4.35 6.71 -12.50
CA GLU A 252 -5.03 6.89 -11.21
C GLU A 252 -5.02 8.38 -10.75
N TRP A 253 -4.28 9.25 -11.45
CA TRP A 253 -4.15 10.69 -11.21
C TRP A 253 -4.16 11.56 -12.48
#